data_AF-A0A2W5EEV4-F1
#
_entry.id   AF-A0A2W5EEV4-F1
#
_cell.length_a   1.000
_cell.length_b   1.000
_cell.length_c   1.000
_cell.angle_alpha   90.00
_cell.angle_beta   90.00
_cell.angle_gamma   90.00
#
_symmetry.space_group_name_H-M   'P 1'
#
loop_
_entity.id
_entity.type
_entity.pdbx_description
1 polymer ?
#
loop_
_entity_poly.entity_id
_entity_poly.type
_entity_poly.pdbx_seq_one_letter_code
_entity_poly.pdbx_strand_id
1 'polypeptide(L)'
;MIKDLISDLAYDKINLSQALSRSKLLAYKVNSDNFKEWLRNELEGYEYNNKSLPEYRRINCQMFITHRLPNGQTSSKPVMVAEGANPEFYEEVNYFKVLEPISVIEQQISELKEIGYIQLTAEEAYNISYGDRYHDWVMGGYRKIGKGQFQNIIELTKQKLLDTLLELDNQFPMNLKKQKQIWKSSKHNNEQHLWQQQSFEYCSWTKC
;
A
#
# COMPACT_ATOMS: atom_id res chain seq x y z
N MET A 1 9.19 -15.21 -10.69
CA MET A 1 7.91 -14.80 -10.07
C MET A 1 8.09 -13.61 -9.13
N ILE A 2 8.79 -13.73 -7.98
CA ILE A 2 9.02 -12.58 -7.08
C ILE A 2 9.93 -11.53 -7.75
N LYS A 3 11.02 -11.95 -8.38
CA LYS A 3 11.95 -11.06 -9.12
C LYS A 3 11.30 -10.30 -10.27
N ASP A 4 10.37 -10.96 -10.98
CA ASP A 4 9.64 -10.32 -12.07
C ASP A 4 8.69 -9.25 -11.53
N LEU A 5 8.02 -9.53 -10.39
CA LEU A 5 7.17 -8.55 -9.72
C LEU A 5 7.96 -7.35 -9.18
N ILE A 6 9.13 -7.59 -8.58
CA ILE A 6 10.04 -6.54 -8.11
C ILE A 6 10.48 -5.65 -9.28
N SER A 7 10.87 -6.26 -10.40
CA SER A 7 11.26 -5.54 -11.62
C SER A 7 10.10 -4.72 -12.19
N ASP A 8 8.92 -5.33 -12.33
CA ASP A 8 7.72 -4.66 -12.84
C ASP A 8 7.32 -3.46 -11.98
N LEU A 9 7.42 -3.59 -10.65
CA LEU A 9 7.12 -2.52 -9.70
C LEU A 9 8.20 -1.42 -9.71
N ALA A 10 9.48 -1.78 -9.77
CA ALA A 10 10.59 -0.84 -9.77
C ALA A 10 10.66 0.00 -11.06
N TYR A 11 10.24 -0.56 -12.20
CA TYR A 11 10.21 0.12 -13.50
C TYR A 11 8.83 0.68 -13.85
N ASP A 12 7.90 0.80 -12.89
CA ASP A 12 6.57 1.38 -13.09
C ASP A 12 5.77 0.77 -14.26
N LYS A 13 5.99 -0.53 -14.52
CA LYS A 13 5.28 -1.25 -15.61
C LYS A 13 3.86 -1.65 -15.23
N ILE A 14 3.57 -1.71 -13.94
CA ILE A 14 2.28 -2.06 -13.37
C ILE A 14 1.88 -1.01 -12.33
N ASN A 15 0.57 -0.83 -12.14
CA ASN A 15 0.08 0.03 -11.06
C ASN A 15 0.21 -0.68 -9.70
N LEU A 16 0.07 0.08 -8.62
CA LEU A 16 0.26 -0.44 -7.27
C LEU A 16 -0.85 -1.43 -6.91
N SER A 17 -2.10 -1.17 -7.31
CA SER A 17 -3.22 -2.09 -7.07
C SER A 17 -3.02 -3.47 -7.71
N GLN A 18 -2.49 -3.55 -8.94
CA GLN A 18 -2.11 -4.80 -9.59
C GLN A 18 -0.93 -5.47 -8.86
N ALA A 19 0.07 -4.71 -8.44
CA ALA A 19 1.22 -5.23 -7.70
C ALA A 19 0.82 -5.86 -6.35
N LEU A 20 -0.07 -5.20 -5.61
CA LEU A 20 -0.66 -5.70 -4.36
C LEU A 20 -1.48 -6.97 -4.60
N SER A 21 -2.28 -7.00 -5.67
CA SER A 21 -3.07 -8.18 -6.06
C SER A 21 -2.19 -9.40 -6.37
N ARG A 22 -1.09 -9.20 -7.12
CA ARG A 22 -0.11 -10.26 -7.37
C ARG A 22 0.61 -10.70 -6.10
N SER A 23 0.92 -9.74 -5.21
CA SER A 23 1.54 -10.01 -3.91
C SER A 23 0.65 -10.84 -2.98
N LYS A 24 -0.68 -10.73 -3.09
CA LYS A 24 -1.63 -11.59 -2.36
C LYS A 24 -1.36 -13.07 -2.62
N LEU A 25 -1.09 -13.45 -3.88
CA LEU A 25 -0.73 -14.84 -4.23
C LEU A 25 0.59 -15.30 -3.59
N LEU A 26 1.55 -14.38 -3.40
CA LEU A 26 2.81 -14.67 -2.72
C LEU A 26 2.62 -14.79 -1.21
N ALA A 27 1.80 -13.93 -0.61
CA ALA A 27 1.49 -13.95 0.81
C ALA A 27 0.90 -15.30 1.27
N TYR A 28 0.02 -15.90 0.45
CA TYR A 28 -0.51 -17.23 0.71
C TYR A 28 0.57 -18.33 0.67
N LYS A 29 1.62 -18.18 -0.14
CA LYS A 29 2.73 -19.15 -0.20
C LYS A 29 3.69 -19.03 0.98
N VAL A 30 3.92 -17.81 1.47
CA VAL A 30 4.83 -17.53 2.58
C VAL A 30 4.17 -17.80 3.94
N ASN A 31 2.84 -17.83 4.00
CA ASN A 31 2.05 -18.03 5.21
C ASN A 31 2.34 -17.03 6.35
N SER A 32 2.68 -15.78 6.00
CA SER A 32 2.81 -14.68 6.96
C SER A 32 1.46 -13.98 7.14
N ASP A 33 0.86 -14.08 8.32
CA ASP A 33 -0.48 -13.53 8.57
C ASP A 33 -0.48 -12.00 8.63
N ASN A 34 0.56 -11.39 9.20
CA ASN A 34 0.72 -9.92 9.21
C ASN A 34 0.75 -9.34 7.78
N PHE A 35 1.45 -10.00 6.86
CA PHE A 35 1.54 -9.56 5.48
C PHE A 35 0.22 -9.73 4.72
N LYS A 36 -0.49 -10.84 4.97
CA LYS A 36 -1.83 -11.07 4.40
C LYS A 36 -2.83 -10.02 4.88
N GLU A 37 -2.83 -9.71 6.17
CA GLU A 37 -3.73 -8.72 6.76
C GLU A 37 -3.44 -7.33 6.21
N TRP A 38 -2.17 -6.93 6.18
CA TRP A 38 -1.79 -5.64 5.59
C TRP A 38 -2.20 -5.54 4.12
N LEU A 39 -1.92 -6.55 3.29
CA LEU A 39 -2.34 -6.57 1.89
C LEU A 39 -3.86 -6.50 1.72
N ARG A 40 -4.61 -7.18 2.58
CA ARG A 40 -6.07 -7.12 2.58
C ARG A 40 -6.54 -5.70 2.84
N ASN A 41 -6.03 -5.05 3.88
CA ASN A 41 -6.42 -3.69 4.24
C ASN A 41 -6.03 -2.67 3.16
N GLU A 42 -4.89 -2.83 2.48
CA GLU A 42 -4.50 -1.95 1.36
C GLU A 42 -5.43 -2.13 0.13
N LEU A 43 -5.93 -3.34 -0.11
CA LEU A 43 -6.79 -3.67 -1.26
C LEU A 43 -8.28 -3.39 -1.02
N GLU A 44 -8.77 -3.64 0.19
CA GLU A 44 -10.19 -3.57 0.55
C GLU A 44 -10.53 -2.27 1.31
N GLY A 45 -9.52 -1.58 1.84
CA GLY A 45 -9.66 -0.40 2.69
C GLY A 45 -9.51 -0.73 4.17
N TYR A 46 -9.43 0.33 4.97
CA TYR A 46 -9.27 0.25 6.42
C TYR A 46 -10.59 0.56 7.13
N GLU A 47 -10.85 -0.14 8.22
CA GLU A 47 -11.93 0.24 9.14
C GLU A 47 -11.57 1.53 9.89
N TYR A 48 -12.59 2.32 10.25
CA TYR A 48 -12.42 3.63 10.88
C TYR A 48 -11.59 3.60 12.18
N ASN A 49 -11.77 2.56 13.00
CA ASN A 49 -11.08 2.38 14.28
C ASN A 49 -9.91 1.39 14.22
N ASN A 50 -9.36 1.14 13.03
CA ASN A 50 -8.28 0.17 12.88
C ASN A 50 -6.97 0.70 13.51
N LYS A 51 -6.50 0.02 14.57
CA LYS A 51 -5.25 0.35 15.26
C LYS A 51 -3.99 0.09 14.42
N SER A 52 -4.11 -0.71 13.36
CA SER A 52 -3.03 -1.06 12.45
C SER A 52 -2.95 -0.12 11.24
N LEU A 53 -3.61 1.04 11.28
CA LEU A 53 -3.54 2.04 10.21
C LEU A 53 -2.10 2.58 10.11
N PRO A 54 -1.42 2.44 8.97
CA PRO A 54 -0.05 2.91 8.82
C PRO A 54 0.05 4.44 8.84
N GLU A 55 1.18 4.94 9.35
CA GLU A 55 1.48 6.38 9.45
C GLU A 55 1.31 7.13 8.13
N TYR A 56 1.76 6.55 7.03
CA TYR A 56 1.65 7.16 5.71
C TYR A 56 0.20 7.36 5.27
N ARG A 57 -0.79 6.67 5.85
CA ARG A 57 -2.23 6.89 5.59
C ARG A 57 -2.79 8.10 6.34
N ARG A 58 -1.99 8.74 7.21
CA ARG A 58 -2.33 9.98 7.92
C ARG A 58 -1.77 11.17 7.15
N ILE A 59 -2.67 11.94 6.53
CA ILE A 59 -2.30 13.14 5.77
C ILE A 59 -2.48 14.36 6.68
N ASN A 60 -1.47 15.22 6.75
CA ASN A 60 -1.65 16.56 7.33
C ASN A 60 -2.46 17.43 6.35
N CYS A 61 -3.61 17.90 6.79
CA CYS A 61 -4.46 18.77 5.98
C CYS A 61 -5.16 19.82 6.83
N GLN A 62 -5.24 21.04 6.29
CA GLN A 62 -5.90 22.13 6.97
C GLN A 62 -7.43 22.02 6.81
N MET A 63 -8.10 22.07 7.95
CA MET A 63 -9.55 22.10 8.06
C MET A 63 -10.08 23.53 8.06
N PHE A 64 -11.21 23.74 7.38
CA PHE A 64 -11.92 25.01 7.30
C PHE A 64 -13.36 24.81 7.74
N ILE A 65 -13.89 25.77 8.49
CA ILE A 65 -15.30 25.85 8.83
C ILE A 65 -15.95 27.00 8.09
N THR A 66 -17.20 26.82 7.68
CA THR A 66 -17.97 27.78 6.91
C THR A 66 -19.09 28.37 7.77
N HIS A 67 -19.05 29.69 7.94
CA HIS A 67 -20.07 30.46 8.63
C HIS A 67 -21.06 31.07 7.65
N ARG A 68 -22.33 31.17 8.06
CA ARG A 68 -23.32 32.05 7.45
C ARG A 68 -23.42 33.33 8.27
N LEU A 69 -23.00 34.44 7.67
CA LEU A 69 -23.07 35.76 8.28
C LEU A 69 -24.52 36.31 8.25
N PRO A 70 -24.88 37.24 9.14
CA PRO A 70 -26.23 37.83 9.18
C PRO A 70 -26.67 38.53 7.89
N ASN A 71 -25.72 38.98 7.08
CA ASN A 71 -25.96 39.58 5.76
C ASN A 71 -26.21 38.53 4.64
N GLY A 72 -26.30 37.25 4.99
CA GLY A 72 -26.51 36.14 4.06
C GLY A 72 -25.25 35.63 3.35
N GLN A 73 -24.09 36.26 3.56
CA GLN A 73 -22.83 35.82 2.95
C GLN A 73 -22.25 34.62 3.69
N THR A 74 -21.49 33.79 2.98
CA THR A 74 -20.72 32.69 3.57
C THR A 74 -19.25 33.04 3.67
N SER A 75 -18.63 32.74 4.81
CA SER A 75 -17.19 32.93 5.02
C SER A 75 -16.58 31.65 5.55
N SER A 76 -15.48 31.21 4.95
CA SER A 76 -14.74 30.04 5.40
C SER A 76 -13.44 30.46 6.06
N LYS A 77 -13.18 29.97 7.26
CA LYS A 77 -11.96 30.28 8.02
C LYS A 77 -11.26 28.98 8.46
N PRO A 78 -9.92 28.96 8.52
CA PRO A 78 -9.20 27.79 9.01
C PRO A 78 -9.54 27.56 10.50
N VAL A 79 -9.67 26.30 10.86
CA VAL A 79 -9.79 25.89 12.27
C VAL A 79 -8.41 25.99 12.89
N MET A 80 -8.30 26.72 13.99
CA MET A 80 -7.06 26.90 14.74
C MET A 80 -7.22 26.20 16.09
N VAL A 81 -6.37 25.23 16.37
CA VAL A 81 -6.34 24.54 17.67
C VAL A 81 -5.35 25.27 18.57
N ALA A 82 -5.80 25.69 19.75
CA ALA A 82 -4.96 26.39 20.72
C ALA A 82 -3.87 25.46 21.29
N GLU A 83 -2.73 26.05 21.65
CA GLU A 83 -1.65 25.34 22.34
C GLU A 83 -2.15 24.83 23.70
N GLY A 84 -2.04 23.52 23.95
CA GLY A 84 -2.57 22.86 25.15
C GLY A 84 -3.97 22.26 25.01
N ALA A 85 -4.58 22.29 23.83
CA ALA A 85 -5.80 21.53 23.54
C ALA A 85 -5.58 20.01 23.66
N ASN A 86 -6.69 19.26 23.81
CA ASN A 86 -6.65 17.79 23.84
C ASN A 86 -5.89 17.25 22.60
N PRO A 87 -4.85 16.42 22.77
CA PRO A 87 -4.11 15.80 21.66
C PRO A 87 -5.00 15.08 20.65
N GLU A 88 -6.09 14.44 21.09
CA GLU A 88 -7.04 13.76 20.20
C GLU A 88 -7.75 14.75 19.27
N PHE A 89 -8.21 15.87 19.84
CA PHE A 89 -8.84 16.94 19.06
C PHE A 89 -7.86 17.60 18.09
N TYR A 90 -6.61 17.77 18.52
CA TYR A 90 -5.55 18.27 17.64
C TYR A 90 -5.33 17.36 16.44
N GLU A 91 -5.31 16.04 16.66
CA GLU A 91 -5.17 15.06 15.59
C GLU A 91 -6.35 15.08 14.62
N GLU A 92 -7.59 15.11 15.11
CA GLU A 92 -8.81 15.12 14.27
C GLU A 92 -8.92 16.37 13.37
N VAL A 93 -8.44 17.52 13.86
CA VAL A 93 -8.47 18.78 13.12
C VAL A 93 -7.37 18.86 12.07
N ASN A 94 -6.15 18.42 12.41
CA ASN A 94 -4.97 18.62 11.55
C ASN A 94 -4.66 17.42 10.64
N TYR A 95 -5.17 16.23 10.95
CA TYR A 95 -4.90 15.03 10.16
C TYR A 95 -6.18 14.41 9.61
N PHE A 96 -6.08 13.93 8.38
CA PHE A 96 -7.10 13.13 7.72
C PHE A 96 -6.59 11.72 7.53
N LYS A 97 -7.37 10.74 7.99
CA LYS A 97 -7.09 9.31 7.82
C LYS A 97 -7.68 8.86 6.49
N VAL A 98 -6.82 8.44 5.56
CA VAL A 98 -7.26 7.89 4.26
C VAL A 98 -7.51 6.39 4.40
N LEU A 99 -8.78 6.03 4.48
CA LEU A 99 -9.24 4.67 4.72
C LEU A 99 -9.55 3.90 3.43
N GLU A 100 -9.64 4.62 2.32
CA GLU A 100 -10.03 4.07 1.03
C GLU A 100 -8.99 3.05 0.51
N PRO A 101 -9.43 2.05 -0.28
CA PRO A 101 -8.52 1.11 -0.92
C PRO A 101 -7.61 1.83 -1.92
N ILE A 102 -6.42 1.27 -2.16
CA ILE A 102 -5.41 1.88 -3.06
C ILE A 102 -5.96 2.15 -4.46
N SER A 103 -6.82 1.29 -5.00
CA SER A 103 -7.44 1.49 -6.31
C SER A 103 -8.25 2.79 -6.40
N VAL A 104 -8.97 3.14 -5.32
CA VAL A 104 -9.75 4.38 -5.24
C VAL A 104 -8.81 5.58 -5.14
N ILE A 105 -7.71 5.47 -4.40
CA ILE A 105 -6.70 6.55 -4.28
C ILE A 105 -6.03 6.78 -5.64
N GLU A 106 -5.65 5.72 -6.37
CA GLU A 106 -5.10 5.82 -7.73
C GLU A 106 -6.08 6.54 -8.67
N GLN A 107 -7.36 6.18 -8.61
CA GLN A 107 -8.40 6.86 -9.39
C GLN A 107 -8.54 8.33 -9.00
N GLN A 108 -8.61 8.64 -7.70
CA GLN A 108 -8.69 10.01 -7.21
C GLN A 108 -7.51 10.86 -7.68
N ILE A 109 -6.28 10.34 -7.67
CA ILE A 109 -5.10 11.05 -8.21
C ILE A 109 -5.27 11.38 -9.70
N SER A 110 -5.88 10.46 -10.48
CA SER A 110 -6.08 10.66 -11.91
C SER A 110 -7.12 11.75 -12.23
N GLU A 111 -8.17 11.85 -11.42
CA GLU A 111 -9.27 12.80 -11.60
C GLU A 111 -9.00 14.15 -10.94
N LEU A 112 -8.19 14.17 -9.86
CA LEU A 112 -7.87 15.37 -9.13
C LEU A 112 -6.89 16.24 -9.92
N LYS A 113 -7.21 17.54 -10.00
CA LYS A 113 -6.33 18.56 -10.60
C LYS A 113 -5.07 18.75 -9.76
N GLU A 114 -5.14 19.62 -8.76
CA GLU A 114 -4.03 19.94 -7.83
C GLU A 114 -4.50 19.91 -6.38
N ILE A 115 -5.73 20.36 -6.13
CA ILE A 115 -6.30 20.51 -4.80
C ILE A 115 -7.72 19.95 -4.82
N GLY A 116 -8.03 19.10 -3.85
CA GLY A 116 -9.34 18.56 -3.55
C GLY A 116 -9.90 19.12 -2.25
N TYR A 117 -11.22 18.97 -2.11
CA TYR A 117 -11.97 19.40 -0.94
C TYR A 117 -12.80 18.22 -0.44
N ILE A 118 -12.54 17.80 0.80
CA ILE A 118 -13.34 16.79 1.48
C ILE A 118 -14.30 17.50 2.41
N GLN A 119 -15.60 17.35 2.19
CA GLN A 119 -16.61 17.93 3.08
C GLN A 119 -16.54 17.24 4.45
N LEU A 120 -16.68 18.02 5.51
CA LEU A 120 -16.84 17.47 6.85
C LEU A 120 -18.19 16.76 6.96
N THR A 121 -18.21 15.67 7.71
CA THR A 121 -19.46 15.05 8.13
C THR A 121 -20.23 16.00 9.05
N ALA A 122 -21.54 15.76 9.21
CA ALA A 122 -22.36 16.56 10.13
C ALA A 122 -21.84 16.50 11.57
N GLU A 123 -21.35 15.33 11.99
CA GLU A 123 -20.77 15.13 13.32
C GLU A 123 -19.48 15.92 13.50
N GLU A 124 -18.54 15.85 12.54
CA GLU A 124 -17.31 16.63 12.60
C GLU A 124 -17.62 18.13 12.65
N ALA A 125 -18.45 18.62 11.73
CA ALA A 125 -18.84 20.02 11.69
C ALA A 125 -19.48 20.49 13.00
N TYR A 126 -20.34 19.65 13.61
CA TYR A 126 -20.95 19.91 14.90
C TYR A 126 -19.92 19.97 16.03
N ASN A 127 -19.02 18.99 16.11
CA ASN A 127 -17.98 18.94 17.15
C ASN A 127 -17.04 20.16 17.08
N ILE A 128 -16.62 20.54 15.88
CA ILE A 128 -15.74 21.71 15.69
C ILE A 128 -16.49 23.01 16.01
N SER A 129 -17.79 23.09 15.72
CA SER A 129 -18.58 24.29 15.96
C SER A 129 -18.62 24.68 17.44
N TYR A 130 -18.54 23.74 18.38
CA TYR A 130 -18.47 24.03 19.82
C TYR A 130 -17.22 24.80 20.23
N GLY A 131 -16.11 24.58 19.51
CA GLY A 131 -14.87 25.33 19.71
C GLY A 131 -14.90 26.72 19.06
N ASP A 132 -15.93 27.02 18.26
CA ASP A 132 -16.06 28.28 17.55
C ASP A 132 -16.92 29.30 18.30
N ARG A 133 -16.44 30.54 18.37
CA ARG A 133 -17.18 31.65 19.00
C ARG A 133 -18.56 31.90 18.38
N TYR A 134 -18.76 31.53 17.11
CA TYR A 134 -19.99 31.70 16.35
C TYR A 134 -20.62 30.33 16.00
N HIS A 135 -20.60 29.40 16.95
CA HIS A 135 -21.20 28.05 16.87
C HIS A 135 -22.52 28.01 16.07
N ASP A 136 -23.51 28.83 16.43
CA ASP A 136 -24.85 28.83 15.83
C ASP A 136 -24.87 29.20 14.33
N TRP A 137 -23.79 29.81 13.85
CA TRP A 137 -23.67 30.27 12.47
C TRP A 137 -22.82 29.33 11.60
N VAL A 138 -22.31 28.23 12.17
CA VAL A 138 -21.57 27.21 11.42
C VAL A 138 -22.54 26.38 10.58
N MET A 139 -22.32 26.37 9.27
CA MET A 139 -23.13 25.60 8.31
C MET A 139 -22.48 24.25 7.96
N GLY A 140 -21.19 24.09 8.24
CA GLY A 140 -20.39 22.95 7.81
C GLY A 140 -18.91 23.31 7.72
N GLY A 141 -18.16 22.50 6.99
CA GLY A 141 -16.76 22.78 6.71
C GLY A 141 -16.17 21.80 5.72
N TYR A 142 -14.90 21.97 5.40
CA TYR A 142 -14.16 21.09 4.50
C TYR A 142 -12.69 21.02 4.88
N ARG A 143 -12.03 19.94 4.45
CA ARG A 143 -10.58 19.79 4.47
C ARG A 143 -10.01 20.03 3.08
N LYS A 144 -8.92 20.78 3.01
CA LYS A 144 -8.20 21.03 1.76
C LYS A 144 -7.07 20.01 1.62
N ILE A 145 -7.09 19.18 0.58
CA ILE A 145 -6.09 18.13 0.35
C ILE A 145 -5.40 18.35 -1.00
N GLY A 146 -4.08 18.35 -1.00
CA GLY A 146 -3.30 18.42 -2.24
C GLY A 146 -3.14 17.04 -2.89
N LYS A 147 -3.10 17.01 -4.22
CA LYS A 147 -2.82 15.79 -5.00
C LYS A 147 -1.53 15.09 -4.58
N GLY A 148 -0.50 15.87 -4.26
CA GLY A 148 0.78 15.36 -3.77
C GLY A 148 0.68 14.52 -2.50
N GLN A 149 -0.32 14.75 -1.64
CA GLN A 149 -0.51 13.95 -0.43
C GLN A 149 -0.97 12.52 -0.76
N PHE A 150 -1.91 12.37 -1.69
CA PHE A 150 -2.31 11.04 -2.18
C PHE A 150 -1.19 10.35 -2.95
N GLN A 151 -0.42 11.09 -3.76
CA GLN A 151 0.76 10.54 -4.43
C GLN A 151 1.80 10.02 -3.44
N ASN A 152 2.02 10.74 -2.34
CA ASN A 152 2.91 10.31 -1.27
C ASN A 152 2.44 9.00 -0.61
N ILE A 153 1.12 8.81 -0.43
CA ILE A 153 0.57 7.53 0.05
C ILE A 153 0.97 6.38 -0.89
N ILE A 154 0.75 6.56 -2.20
CA ILE A 154 1.07 5.54 -3.20
C ILE A 154 2.56 5.23 -3.19
N GLU A 155 3.42 6.25 -3.16
CA GLU A 155 4.87 6.08 -3.18
C GLU A 155 5.39 5.36 -1.93
N LEU A 156 4.93 5.76 -0.73
CA LEU A 156 5.34 5.10 0.52
C LEU A 156 4.80 3.67 0.61
N THR A 157 3.58 3.41 0.11
CA THR A 157 3.02 2.06 0.04
C THR A 157 3.81 1.19 -0.94
N LYS A 158 4.22 1.75 -2.08
CA LYS A 158 5.07 1.10 -3.08
C LYS A 158 6.44 0.74 -2.49
N GLN A 159 7.09 1.66 -1.77
CA GLN A 159 8.36 1.42 -1.10
C GLN A 159 8.24 0.31 -0.05
N LYS A 160 7.22 0.38 0.81
CA LYS A 160 6.97 -0.68 1.80
C LYS A 160 6.72 -2.05 1.15
N LEU A 161 5.98 -2.09 0.03
CA LEU A 161 5.77 -3.31 -0.72
C LEU A 161 7.09 -3.85 -1.28
N LEU A 162 7.90 -2.98 -1.88
CA LEU A 162 9.19 -3.34 -2.45
C LEU A 162 10.13 -3.91 -1.38
N ASP A 163 10.25 -3.24 -0.24
CA ASP A 163 11.07 -3.68 0.89
C ASP A 163 10.63 -5.05 1.38
N THR A 164 9.32 -5.25 1.53
CA THR A 164 8.76 -6.55 1.94
C THR A 164 9.06 -7.63 0.90
N LEU A 165 8.92 -7.35 -0.39
CA LEU A 165 9.22 -8.32 -1.46
C LEU A 165 10.71 -8.66 -1.53
N LEU A 166 11.59 -7.69 -1.30
CA LEU A 166 13.04 -7.90 -1.24
C LEU A 166 13.43 -8.73 -0.02
N GLU A 167 12.83 -8.46 1.14
CA GLU A 167 13.03 -9.27 2.34
C GLU A 167 12.59 -10.73 2.11
N LEU A 168 11.44 -10.92 1.45
CA LEU A 168 10.97 -12.25 1.07
C LEU A 168 11.91 -12.95 0.07
N ASP A 169 12.46 -12.25 -0.94
CA ASP A 169 13.45 -12.84 -1.86
C ASP A 169 14.73 -13.25 -1.11
N ASN A 170 15.13 -12.46 -0.10
CA ASN A 170 16.30 -12.75 0.76
C ASN A 170 16.08 -13.91 1.73
N GLN A 171 14.86 -14.08 2.27
CA GLN A 171 14.50 -15.20 3.16
C GLN A 171 14.28 -16.50 2.39
N PHE A 172 13.88 -16.41 1.12
CA PHE A 172 13.75 -17.55 0.21
C PHE A 172 14.74 -17.49 -0.96
N PRO A 173 16.07 -17.39 -0.73
CA PRO A 173 17.03 -17.15 -1.80
C PRO A 173 17.22 -18.36 -2.74
N MET A 174 16.50 -19.47 -2.53
CA MET A 174 16.86 -20.74 -3.16
C MET A 174 15.75 -21.80 -3.20
N ASN A 175 14.78 -21.64 -4.10
CA ASN A 175 14.14 -22.80 -4.76
C ASN A 175 14.52 -22.95 -6.25
N LEU A 176 15.23 -21.98 -6.84
CA LEU A 176 15.64 -22.03 -8.26
C LEU A 176 17.10 -22.45 -8.49
N LYS A 177 18.04 -22.13 -7.57
CA LYS A 177 19.43 -22.60 -7.72
C LYS A 177 19.58 -24.08 -7.37
N LYS A 178 18.87 -24.59 -6.35
CA LYS A 178 18.86 -26.02 -6.00
C LYS A 178 18.31 -26.88 -7.15
N GLN A 179 17.22 -26.47 -7.80
CA GLN A 179 16.70 -27.22 -8.96
C GLN A 179 17.70 -27.21 -10.13
N LYS A 180 18.29 -26.07 -10.51
CA LYS A 180 19.30 -26.05 -11.59
C LYS A 180 20.53 -26.91 -11.29
N GLN A 181 20.90 -27.07 -10.02
CA GLN A 181 22.03 -27.90 -9.62
C GLN A 181 21.65 -29.40 -9.61
N ILE A 182 20.46 -29.75 -9.14
CA ILE A 182 19.91 -31.11 -9.19
C ILE A 182 19.72 -31.58 -10.64
N TRP A 183 19.21 -30.72 -11.54
CA TRP A 183 19.05 -31.02 -12.97
C TRP A 183 20.40 -31.15 -13.72
N LYS A 184 21.44 -30.43 -13.29
CA LYS A 184 22.79 -30.57 -13.87
C LYS A 184 23.49 -31.82 -13.36
N SER A 185 23.35 -32.16 -12.07
CA SER A 185 23.88 -33.39 -11.49
C SER A 185 23.16 -34.65 -12.01
N SER A 186 21.86 -34.58 -12.28
CA SER A 186 21.10 -35.70 -12.86
C SER A 186 21.41 -35.94 -14.34
N LYS A 187 21.70 -34.90 -15.13
CA LYS A 187 22.19 -35.05 -16.50
C LYS A 187 23.59 -35.67 -16.55
N HIS A 188 24.49 -35.26 -15.66
CA HIS A 188 25.85 -35.79 -15.63
C HIS A 188 25.90 -37.27 -15.20
N ASN A 189 25.04 -37.68 -14.25
CA ASN A 189 24.90 -39.09 -13.85
C ASN A 189 24.27 -39.96 -14.94
N ASN A 190 23.29 -39.45 -15.70
CA ASN A 190 22.69 -40.21 -16.80
C ASN A 190 23.63 -40.36 -18.00
N GLU A 191 24.46 -39.37 -18.30
CA GLU A 191 25.48 -39.48 -19.35
C GLU A 191 26.57 -40.50 -18.98
N GLN A 192 27.03 -40.53 -17.72
CA GLN A 192 28.02 -41.52 -17.26
C GLN A 192 27.47 -42.96 -17.26
N HIS A 193 26.18 -43.16 -16.97
CA HIS A 193 25.52 -44.47 -17.07
C HIS A 193 25.37 -44.97 -18.52
N LEU A 194 25.14 -44.06 -19.48
CA LEU A 194 25.04 -44.40 -20.90
C LEU A 194 26.40 -44.82 -21.49
N TRP A 195 27.49 -44.16 -21.11
CA TRP A 195 28.85 -44.58 -21.50
C TRP A 195 29.27 -45.90 -20.84
N GLN A 196 28.85 -46.17 -19.60
CA GLN A 196 29.13 -47.45 -18.95
C GLN A 196 28.32 -48.61 -19.55
N GLN A 197 27.06 -48.40 -19.94
CA GLN A 197 26.26 -49.44 -20.61
C GLN A 197 26.74 -49.73 -22.04
N GLN A 198 27.08 -48.71 -22.84
CA GLN A 198 27.63 -48.92 -24.19
C GLN A 198 29.04 -49.54 -24.18
N SER A 199 29.85 -49.28 -23.15
CA SER A 199 31.18 -49.90 -23.02
C SER A 199 31.11 -51.40 -22.66
N PHE A 200 30.05 -51.84 -21.98
CA PHE A 200 29.84 -53.26 -21.65
C PHE A 200 29.29 -54.07 -22.84
N GLU A 201 28.49 -53.47 -23.73
CA GLU A 201 27.96 -54.16 -24.91
C GLU A 201 29.05 -54.45 -25.97
N TYR A 202 30.04 -53.55 -26.13
CA TYR A 202 31.15 -53.74 -27.08
C TYR A 202 32.20 -54.77 -26.65
N CYS A 203 32.28 -55.13 -25.37
CA CYS A 203 33.27 -56.10 -24.88
C CYS A 203 32.77 -57.56 -24.96
N SER A 204 31.51 -57.78 -25.35
CA SER A 204 30.89 -59.12 -25.46
C SER A 204 31.01 -59.79 -26.84
N TRP A 205 31.56 -59.09 -27.85
CA TRP A 205 31.65 -59.58 -29.23
C TRP A 205 33.06 -59.96 -29.71
N THR A 206 34.07 -60.04 -28.83
CA THR A 206 35.46 -60.40 -29.17
C THR A 206 36.03 -61.58 -28.39
N LYS A 207 35.17 -62.52 -27.95
CA LYS A 207 35.58 -63.85 -27.50
C LYS A 207 34.66 -64.93 -28.07
N CYS A 208 34.91 -65.30 -29.32
CA CYS A 208 34.72 -66.64 -29.90
C CYS A 208 35.64 -66.74 -31.13
#